data_AF-A0A353VS49-F1
#
_entry.id   AF-A0A353VS49-F1
#
_cell.length_a   1.000
_cell.length_b   1.000
_cell.length_c   1.000
_cell.angle_alpha   90.00
_cell.angle_beta   90.00
_cell.angle_gamma   90.00
#
_symmetry.space_group_name_H-M   'P 1'
#
loop_
_entity.id
_entity.type
_entity.pdbx_description
1 polymer ?
#
loop_
_entity_poly.entity_id
_entity_poly.type
_entity_poly.pdbx_seq_one_letter_code
_entity_poly.pdbx_strand_id
1 'polypeptide(L)'
;MNMKKIALFSALALCLAGFASCVEDKVYDVASVSEIKNTVAYTEDDAVTVTAKISALVEITKVELKYKAGSESEKTVAMTGSKNEYSGTIPAAAVGTKVVYHIEASTEGNTMCSQEVSYTVGEVPIDYTGLALNELNGNDKFIEIYNKGKEEIRIKGISLQKDGKDVWTAPSAILKPGEFILLYSTDVQADHAEHPADYFFGSGLSAKKAVKVELFDPKGSSLDCFNLVNFVKKASASYSRVPDGTGEWYFTSATPSAKNANETSDKVEGLE
;
A
#
# COMPACT_ATOMS: atom_id res chain seq x y z
N MET A 1 -50.68 -73.53 -31.10
CA MET A 1 -50.84 -72.86 -29.79
C MET A 1 -50.13 -71.51 -29.89
N ASN A 2 -50.92 -70.42 -29.93
CA ASN A 2 -50.62 -69.00 -29.64
C ASN A 2 -49.19 -68.49 -29.93
N MET A 3 -48.96 -67.63 -30.92
CA MET A 3 -49.11 -66.15 -30.92
C MET A 3 -47.88 -65.64 -31.70
N LYS A 4 -47.78 -64.53 -32.43
CA LYS A 4 -48.50 -63.26 -32.54
C LYS A 4 -48.09 -62.63 -33.89
N LYS A 5 -49.02 -61.91 -34.52
CA LYS A 5 -48.80 -60.99 -35.66
C LYS A 5 -47.93 -59.80 -35.26
N ILE A 6 -47.36 -59.08 -36.24
CA ILE A 6 -47.26 -57.60 -36.39
C ILE A 6 -46.24 -57.37 -37.54
N ALA A 7 -46.69 -57.21 -38.79
CA ALA A 7 -47.13 -55.96 -39.44
C ALA A 7 -45.98 -54.98 -39.73
N LEU A 8 -45.53 -55.04 -40.98
CA LEU A 8 -44.70 -54.08 -41.71
C LEU A 8 -45.50 -52.78 -41.89
N PHE A 9 -44.95 -51.61 -41.57
CA PHE A 9 -45.38 -50.34 -42.14
C PHE A 9 -44.19 -49.44 -42.41
N SER A 10 -44.03 -49.11 -43.69
CA SER A 10 -43.12 -48.14 -44.28
C SER A 10 -43.42 -46.72 -43.81
N ALA A 11 -42.41 -46.02 -43.30
CA ALA A 11 -42.47 -44.58 -43.06
C ALA A 11 -41.53 -43.87 -44.04
N LEU A 12 -42.15 -42.93 -44.75
CA LEU A 12 -41.68 -42.09 -45.82
C LEU A 12 -40.57 -41.14 -45.35
N ALA A 13 -39.47 -41.09 -46.09
CA ALA A 13 -38.41 -40.11 -45.91
C ALA A 13 -38.93 -38.71 -46.30
N LEU A 14 -38.88 -37.76 -45.36
CA LEU A 14 -38.96 -36.34 -45.65
C LEU A 14 -37.61 -35.70 -45.29
N CYS A 15 -36.81 -35.43 -46.31
CA CYS A 15 -35.61 -34.62 -46.19
C CYS A 15 -36.00 -33.19 -45.81
N LEU A 16 -35.69 -32.78 -44.59
CA LEU A 16 -35.70 -31.38 -44.16
C LEU A 16 -34.25 -30.93 -44.01
N ALA A 17 -33.70 -30.36 -45.09
CA ALA A 17 -32.53 -29.49 -45.00
C ALA A 17 -33.03 -28.10 -44.57
N GLY A 18 -32.72 -27.71 -43.34
CA GLY A 18 -32.98 -26.38 -42.79
C GLY A 18 -31.75 -25.89 -42.05
N PHE A 19 -31.18 -24.79 -42.53
CA PHE A 19 -29.94 -24.17 -42.08
C PHE A 19 -29.96 -23.84 -40.58
N ALA A 20 -29.09 -24.47 -39.80
CA ALA A 20 -28.65 -23.90 -38.53
C ALA A 20 -27.62 -22.80 -38.85
N SER A 21 -28.09 -21.62 -39.25
CA SER A 21 -27.31 -20.39 -39.08
C SER A 21 -27.37 -20.03 -37.60
N CYS A 22 -26.70 -20.81 -36.76
CA CYS A 22 -26.24 -20.28 -35.49
C CYS A 22 -25.17 -19.25 -35.87
N VAL A 23 -25.52 -17.97 -35.82
CA VAL A 23 -24.48 -16.95 -35.70
C VAL A 23 -23.83 -17.26 -34.37
N GLU A 24 -22.64 -17.83 -34.41
CA GLU A 24 -21.83 -18.02 -33.21
C GLU A 24 -21.51 -16.61 -32.71
N ASP A 25 -22.15 -16.21 -31.61
CA ASP A 25 -21.86 -14.92 -30.98
C ASP A 25 -20.36 -14.91 -30.68
N LYS A 26 -19.62 -14.05 -31.39
CA LYS A 26 -18.21 -13.82 -31.08
C LYS A 26 -18.17 -13.34 -29.63
N VAL A 27 -17.60 -14.17 -28.75
CA VAL A 27 -17.27 -13.77 -27.39
C VAL A 27 -16.18 -12.71 -27.51
N TYR A 28 -16.57 -11.44 -27.47
CA TYR A 28 -15.62 -10.32 -27.41
C TYR A 28 -15.02 -10.28 -26.01
N ASP A 29 -14.03 -11.11 -25.79
CA ASP A 29 -13.24 -11.06 -24.57
C ASP A 29 -12.18 -9.96 -24.70
N VAL A 30 -12.29 -9.00 -23.78
CA VAL A 30 -11.30 -7.94 -23.60
C VAL A 30 -10.32 -8.43 -22.54
N ALA A 31 -9.02 -8.39 -22.87
CA ALA A 31 -7.99 -8.72 -21.91
C ALA A 31 -8.11 -7.86 -20.64
N SER A 32 -7.80 -8.45 -19.49
CA SER A 32 -7.65 -7.74 -18.23
C SER A 32 -6.17 -7.57 -17.90
N VAL A 33 -5.79 -6.40 -17.35
CA VAL A 33 -4.43 -6.11 -16.89
C VAL A 33 -4.49 -5.81 -15.39
N SER A 34 -3.66 -6.51 -14.61
CA SER A 34 -3.62 -6.40 -13.15
C SER A 34 -2.20 -6.58 -12.63
N GLU A 35 -1.99 -6.31 -11.33
CA GLU A 35 -0.70 -6.50 -10.65
C GLU A 35 0.50 -5.84 -11.36
N ILE A 36 0.30 -4.63 -11.90
CA ILE A 36 1.37 -3.87 -12.56
C ILE A 36 2.41 -3.48 -11.51
N LYS A 37 3.66 -3.86 -11.75
CA LYS A 37 4.82 -3.56 -10.89
C LYS A 37 6.00 -3.11 -11.76
N ASN A 38 6.92 -2.36 -11.16
CA ASN A 38 8.18 -2.01 -11.80
C ASN A 38 9.36 -2.10 -10.82
N THR A 39 10.55 -2.38 -11.33
CA THR A 39 11.79 -2.22 -10.56
C THR A 39 12.08 -0.75 -10.28
N VAL A 40 12.88 -0.48 -9.25
CA VAL A 40 13.32 0.89 -8.92
C VAL A 40 14.52 1.25 -9.79
N ALA A 41 14.53 2.47 -10.34
CA ALA A 41 15.72 3.08 -10.95
C ALA A 41 16.38 4.03 -9.94
N TYR A 42 17.49 3.61 -9.35
CA TYR A 42 18.24 4.40 -8.36
C TYR A 42 19.13 5.45 -9.02
N THR A 43 19.56 5.18 -10.25
CA THR A 43 20.54 5.97 -10.99
C THR A 43 20.14 6.07 -12.47
N GLU A 44 20.85 6.92 -13.21
CA GLU A 44 20.65 7.10 -14.64
C GLU A 44 21.10 5.93 -15.52
N ASP A 45 21.80 4.95 -14.93
CA ASP A 45 22.21 3.72 -15.60
C ASP A 45 21.19 2.59 -15.45
N ASP A 46 20.19 2.76 -14.56
CA ASP A 46 19.21 1.72 -14.26
C ASP A 46 18.07 1.69 -15.28
N ALA A 47 17.97 0.60 -16.03
CA ALA A 47 16.78 0.27 -16.80
C ALA A 47 15.66 -0.25 -15.87
N VAL A 48 14.40 0.02 -16.23
CA VAL A 48 13.24 -0.37 -15.42
C VAL A 48 12.47 -1.50 -16.06
N THR A 49 12.42 -2.64 -15.38
CA THR A 49 11.58 -3.77 -15.79
C THR A 49 10.18 -3.59 -15.23
N VAL A 50 9.19 -3.55 -16.12
CA VAL A 50 7.76 -3.56 -15.78
C VAL A 50 7.24 -4.99 -15.92
N THR A 51 6.43 -5.42 -14.95
CA THR A 51 5.71 -6.70 -14.98
C THR A 51 4.22 -6.48 -14.76
N ALA A 52 3.39 -7.35 -15.33
CA ALA A 52 1.95 -7.34 -15.12
C ALA A 52 1.35 -8.74 -15.30
N LYS A 53 0.21 -8.97 -14.65
CA LYS A 53 -0.65 -10.12 -14.94
C LYS A 53 -1.69 -9.75 -15.98
N ILE A 54 -1.75 -10.52 -17.07
CA ILE A 54 -2.65 -10.29 -18.19
C ILE A 54 -3.39 -11.58 -18.52
N SER A 55 -4.72 -11.52 -18.53
CA SER A 55 -5.59 -12.67 -18.83
C SER A 55 -6.69 -12.28 -19.79
N ALA A 56 -7.16 -13.25 -20.58
CA ALA A 56 -8.28 -13.15 -21.49
C ALA A 56 -8.89 -14.56 -21.65
N LEU A 57 -10.19 -14.67 -21.96
CA LEU A 57 -10.82 -15.95 -22.37
C LEU A 57 -10.50 -16.32 -23.82
N VAL A 58 -9.88 -15.41 -24.58
CA VAL A 58 -9.39 -15.62 -25.94
C VAL A 58 -7.88 -15.41 -26.02
N GLU A 59 -7.28 -15.72 -27.17
CA GLU A 59 -5.85 -15.51 -27.38
C GLU A 59 -5.46 -14.03 -27.26
N ILE A 60 -4.43 -13.77 -26.44
CA ILE A 60 -3.75 -12.48 -26.36
C ILE A 60 -2.79 -12.41 -27.55
N THR A 61 -3.05 -11.50 -28.47
CA THR A 61 -2.29 -11.38 -29.73
C THR A 61 -1.10 -10.44 -29.60
N LYS A 62 -1.18 -9.46 -28.70
CA LYS A 62 -0.16 -8.43 -28.52
C LYS A 62 -0.20 -7.84 -27.11
N VAL A 63 0.97 -7.59 -26.54
CA VAL A 63 1.11 -6.80 -25.31
C VAL A 63 2.20 -5.75 -25.51
N GLU A 64 1.84 -4.49 -25.30
CA GLU A 64 2.72 -3.34 -25.50
C GLU A 64 2.79 -2.51 -24.21
N LEU A 65 4.01 -2.18 -23.80
CA LEU A 65 4.30 -1.19 -22.78
C LEU A 65 4.52 0.16 -23.48
N LYS A 66 3.59 1.09 -23.28
CA LYS A 66 3.67 2.47 -23.78
C LYS A 66 4.26 3.34 -22.68
N TYR A 67 5.28 4.14 -22.98
CA TYR A 67 5.92 5.00 -21.98
C TYR A 67 6.40 6.33 -22.54
N LYS A 68 6.44 7.34 -21.68
CA LYS A 68 7.01 8.67 -21.92
C LYS A 68 8.01 8.98 -20.82
N ALA A 69 9.24 9.32 -21.21
CA ALA A 69 10.27 9.80 -20.30
C ALA A 69 10.35 11.33 -20.40
N GLY A 70 10.00 12.03 -19.33
CA GLY A 70 9.97 13.49 -19.31
C GLY A 70 9.04 14.07 -20.39
N SER A 71 9.58 14.92 -21.25
CA SER A 71 8.86 15.57 -22.35
C SER A 71 8.98 14.85 -23.70
N GLU A 72 9.58 13.66 -23.74
CA GLU A 72 9.75 12.91 -24.97
C GLU A 72 8.42 12.42 -25.56
N SER A 73 8.43 12.12 -26.86
CA SER A 73 7.33 11.41 -27.52
C SER A 73 7.16 10.02 -26.90
N GLU A 74 5.93 9.52 -26.92
CA GLU A 74 5.63 8.18 -26.43
C GLU A 74 6.36 7.12 -27.24
N LYS A 75 6.95 6.16 -26.53
CA LYS A 75 7.68 5.03 -27.06
C LYS A 75 6.96 3.74 -26.69
N THR A 76 7.17 2.71 -27.50
CA THR A 76 6.56 1.39 -27.31
C THR A 76 7.64 0.34 -27.09
N VAL A 77 7.44 -0.52 -26.09
CA VAL A 77 8.22 -1.74 -25.88
C VAL A 77 7.26 -2.93 -25.95
N ALA A 78 7.59 -3.95 -26.73
CA ALA A 78 6.83 -5.19 -26.70
C ALA A 78 7.06 -5.89 -25.35
N MET A 79 5.99 -6.30 -24.68
CA MET A 79 6.10 -7.15 -23.50
C MET A 79 6.06 -8.61 -23.91
N THR A 80 6.95 -9.42 -23.32
CA THR A 80 7.02 -10.86 -23.55
C THR A 80 6.65 -11.61 -22.28
N GLY A 81 5.99 -12.76 -22.40
CA GLY A 81 5.45 -13.44 -21.23
C GLY A 81 4.88 -14.83 -21.53
N SER A 82 4.56 -15.57 -20.46
CA SER A 82 3.82 -16.83 -20.53
C SER A 82 3.02 -17.02 -19.24
N LYS A 83 1.98 -17.87 -19.27
CA LYS A 83 1.13 -18.17 -18.09
C LYS A 83 0.59 -16.91 -17.39
N ASN A 84 0.11 -15.97 -18.19
CA ASN A 84 -0.46 -14.69 -17.78
C ASN A 84 0.53 -13.68 -17.17
N GLU A 85 1.83 -13.96 -17.10
CA GLU A 85 2.82 -12.99 -16.62
C GLU A 85 3.63 -12.43 -17.78
N TYR A 86 3.58 -11.11 -17.95
CA TYR A 86 4.26 -10.39 -19.03
C TYR A 86 5.26 -9.40 -18.46
N SER A 87 6.37 -9.19 -19.18
CA SER A 87 7.40 -8.23 -18.82
C SER A 87 7.94 -7.46 -20.02
N GLY A 88 8.22 -6.18 -19.81
CA GLY A 88 8.91 -5.30 -20.75
C GLY A 88 9.90 -4.41 -20.00
N THR A 89 10.93 -3.92 -20.68
CA THR A 89 11.97 -3.08 -20.05
C THR A 89 11.99 -1.70 -20.68
N ILE A 90 11.80 -0.67 -19.85
CA ILE A 90 12.01 0.73 -20.20
C ILE A 90 13.51 1.01 -20.05
N PRO A 91 14.20 1.50 -21.09
CA PRO A 91 15.62 1.86 -21.01
C PRO A 91 15.91 2.90 -19.93
N ALA A 92 17.16 2.94 -19.47
CA ALA A 92 17.60 3.92 -18.49
C ALA A 92 17.39 5.37 -18.98
N ALA A 93 17.15 6.28 -18.04
CA ALA A 93 16.90 7.70 -18.29
C ALA A 93 17.60 8.55 -17.21
N ALA A 94 17.86 9.82 -17.48
CA ALA A 94 18.59 10.69 -16.55
C ALA A 94 17.88 10.84 -15.18
N VAL A 95 18.66 11.00 -14.10
CA VAL A 95 18.13 11.26 -12.75
C VAL A 95 17.16 12.45 -12.75
N GLY A 96 16.06 12.34 -12.01
CA GLY A 96 14.98 13.33 -11.95
C GLY A 96 13.97 13.22 -13.09
N THR A 97 14.19 12.36 -14.08
CA THR A 97 13.22 12.13 -15.16
C THR A 97 11.99 11.42 -14.61
N LYS A 98 10.83 12.07 -14.70
CA LYS A 98 9.54 11.42 -14.48
C LYS A 98 9.18 10.58 -15.70
N VAL A 99 9.02 9.28 -15.50
CA VAL A 99 8.56 8.33 -16.51
C VAL A 99 7.10 7.98 -16.21
N VAL A 100 6.23 8.11 -17.22
CA VAL A 100 4.82 7.70 -17.17
C VAL A 100 4.62 6.57 -18.17
N TYR A 101 3.92 5.51 -17.79
CA TYR A 101 3.68 4.37 -18.67
C TYR A 101 2.30 3.73 -18.42
N HIS A 102 1.81 3.01 -19.42
CA HIS A 102 0.64 2.14 -19.34
C HIS A 102 0.85 0.91 -20.23
N ILE A 103 0.01 -0.11 -20.06
CA ILE A 103 0.07 -1.37 -20.81
C ILE A 103 -1.16 -1.48 -21.69
N GLU A 104 -0.94 -1.77 -22.97
CA GLU A 104 -1.97 -2.15 -23.93
C GLU A 104 -1.92 -3.65 -24.18
N ALA A 105 -3.03 -4.34 -23.95
CA ALA A 105 -3.18 -5.77 -24.22
C ALA A 105 -4.28 -5.98 -25.27
N SER A 106 -3.92 -6.60 -26.40
CA SER A 106 -4.82 -6.84 -27.52
C SER A 106 -5.25 -8.30 -27.60
N THR A 107 -6.53 -8.50 -27.87
CA THR A 107 -7.14 -9.76 -28.32
C THR A 107 -7.64 -9.59 -29.76
N GLU A 108 -8.30 -10.58 -30.37
CA GLU A 108 -8.89 -10.39 -31.70
C GLU A 108 -9.93 -9.24 -31.67
N GLY A 109 -9.61 -8.14 -32.33
CA GLY A 109 -10.52 -7.00 -32.53
C GLY A 109 -10.67 -6.06 -31.32
N ASN A 110 -10.03 -6.33 -30.18
CA ASN A 110 -10.11 -5.48 -28.99
C ASN A 110 -8.73 -5.14 -28.43
N THR A 111 -8.63 -4.00 -27.73
CA THR A 111 -7.43 -3.63 -26.97
C THR A 111 -7.86 -2.98 -25.67
N MET A 112 -7.37 -3.53 -24.55
CA MET A 112 -7.49 -2.94 -23.23
C MET A 112 -6.28 -2.03 -22.98
N CYS A 113 -6.51 -0.87 -22.40
CA CYS A 113 -5.47 0.02 -21.90
C CYS A 113 -5.54 0.06 -20.37
N SER A 114 -4.43 -0.16 -19.68
CA SER A 114 -4.37 -0.05 -18.22
C SER A 114 -4.43 1.40 -17.75
N GLN A 115 -4.62 1.60 -16.44
CA GLN A 115 -4.31 2.89 -15.82
C GLN A 115 -2.84 3.28 -16.03
N GLU A 116 -2.57 4.59 -16.04
CA GLU A 116 -1.21 5.11 -16.05
C GLU A 116 -0.51 4.86 -14.70
N VAL A 117 0.76 4.51 -14.78
CA VAL A 117 1.68 4.39 -13.65
C VAL A 117 2.87 5.30 -13.91
N SER A 118 3.48 5.84 -12.85
CA SER A 118 4.67 6.68 -13.01
C SER A 118 5.71 6.46 -11.92
N TYR A 119 6.98 6.67 -12.27
CA TYR A 119 8.11 6.74 -11.35
C TYR A 119 9.04 7.88 -11.74
N THR A 120 9.92 8.30 -10.83
CA THR A 120 10.98 9.28 -11.11
C THR A 120 12.34 8.60 -10.94
N VAL A 121 13.24 8.71 -11.92
CA VAL A 121 14.59 8.13 -11.80
C VAL A 121 15.34 8.80 -10.66
N GLY A 122 15.98 8.00 -9.81
CA GLY A 122 16.71 8.46 -8.62
C GLY A 122 15.82 8.81 -7.44
N GLU A 123 14.50 8.75 -7.58
CA GLU A 123 13.58 8.84 -6.45
C GLU A 123 13.43 7.43 -5.84
N VAL A 124 14.24 7.15 -4.84
CA VAL A 124 14.21 5.89 -4.12
C VAL A 124 12.94 5.84 -3.25
N PRO A 125 12.08 4.81 -3.40
CA PRO A 125 10.97 4.61 -2.48
C PRO A 125 11.50 4.56 -1.04
N ILE A 126 11.00 5.45 -0.21
CA ILE A 126 11.38 5.50 1.21
C ILE A 126 10.68 4.32 1.90
N ASP A 127 11.48 3.48 2.57
CA ASP A 127 10.96 2.44 3.44
C ASP A 127 10.62 3.05 4.81
N TYR A 128 9.33 3.25 5.06
CA TYR A 128 8.84 3.79 6.32
C TYR A 128 8.62 2.72 7.40
N THR A 129 8.85 1.44 7.12
CA THR A 129 8.63 0.34 8.10
C THR A 129 9.58 0.39 9.30
N GLY A 130 10.64 1.20 9.19
CA GLY A 130 11.52 1.56 10.31
C GLY A 130 10.87 2.50 11.33
N LEU A 131 9.72 3.10 11.06
CA LEU A 131 9.00 3.95 12.01
C LEU A 131 8.02 3.14 12.85
N ALA A 132 7.93 3.45 14.15
CA ALA A 132 6.96 2.86 15.06
C ALA A 132 6.50 3.89 16.10
N LEU A 133 5.27 3.76 16.60
CA LEU A 133 4.85 4.47 17.81
C LEU A 133 5.69 3.96 18.97
N ASN A 134 6.20 4.84 19.83
CA ASN A 134 7.15 4.47 20.87
C ASN A 134 6.65 4.75 22.28
N GLU A 135 6.04 5.91 22.50
CA GLU A 135 5.58 6.34 23.81
C GLU A 135 4.32 7.19 23.69
N LEU A 136 3.31 6.93 24.52
CA LEU A 136 2.11 7.74 24.63
C LEU A 136 1.89 8.11 26.09
N ASN A 137 1.82 9.40 26.38
CA ASN A 137 1.56 9.90 27.73
C ASN A 137 0.33 10.81 27.72
N GLY A 138 -0.75 10.34 28.33
CA GLY A 138 -2.00 11.10 28.43
C GLY A 138 -2.09 12.05 29.63
N ASN A 139 -1.06 12.15 30.47
CA ASN A 139 -0.95 13.13 31.54
C ASN A 139 -0.22 14.39 31.02
N ASP A 140 0.96 14.21 30.40
CA ASP A 140 1.80 15.25 29.79
C ASP A 140 1.46 15.49 28.30
N LYS A 141 0.47 14.74 27.79
CA LYS A 141 -0.13 14.86 26.47
C LYS A 141 0.85 14.85 25.30
N PHE A 142 1.71 13.83 25.24
CA PHE A 142 2.59 13.62 24.09
C PHE A 142 2.45 12.23 23.47
N ILE A 143 2.87 12.15 22.22
CA ILE A 143 3.03 10.92 21.42
C ILE A 143 4.45 10.96 20.84
N GLU A 144 5.15 9.84 20.92
CA GLU A 144 6.49 9.68 20.37
C GLU A 144 6.51 8.64 19.26
N ILE A 145 7.24 8.93 18.19
CA ILE A 145 7.55 8.00 17.09
C ILE A 145 9.06 7.75 17.09
N TYR A 146 9.49 6.51 16.87
CA TYR A 146 10.89 6.10 16.88
C TYR A 146 11.32 5.48 15.56
N ASN A 147 12.53 5.81 15.10
CA ASN A 147 13.18 5.10 14.00
C ASN A 147 13.94 3.88 14.54
N LYS A 148 13.29 2.70 14.49
CA LYS A 148 13.88 1.38 14.80
C LYS A 148 14.71 0.80 13.65
N GLY A 149 14.74 1.46 12.49
CA GLY A 149 15.50 1.06 11.32
C GLY A 149 17.01 1.27 11.49
N LYS A 150 17.76 0.88 10.45
CA LYS A 150 19.21 1.08 10.37
C LYS A 150 19.61 2.23 9.45
N GLU A 151 18.65 2.79 8.72
CA GLU A 151 18.86 3.87 7.76
C GLU A 151 18.10 5.13 8.22
N GLU A 152 18.56 6.28 7.74
CA GLU A 152 17.83 7.54 7.92
C GLU A 152 16.54 7.54 7.09
N ILE A 153 15.47 8.12 7.64
CA ILE A 153 14.16 8.19 7.00
C ILE A 153 13.80 9.64 6.76
N ARG A 154 13.53 10.03 5.51
CA ARG A 154 12.90 11.31 5.19
C ARG A 154 11.43 11.20 5.54
N ILE A 155 10.96 11.95 6.52
CA ILE A 155 9.63 11.71 7.14
C ILE A 155 8.49 12.53 6.54
N LYS A 156 8.74 13.37 5.52
CA LYS A 156 7.71 14.26 4.96
C LYS A 156 6.43 13.49 4.60
N GLY A 157 5.31 13.94 5.15
CA GLY A 157 3.99 13.41 4.78
C GLY A 157 3.56 12.13 5.49
N ILE A 158 4.37 11.54 6.40
CA ILE A 158 3.82 10.55 7.35
C ILE A 158 2.75 11.25 8.18
N SER A 159 1.72 10.52 8.60
CA SER A 159 0.60 11.11 9.35
C SER A 159 0.23 10.29 10.58
N LEU A 160 -0.35 10.98 11.56
CA LEU A 160 -1.00 10.34 12.69
C LEU A 160 -2.51 10.54 12.59
N GLN A 161 -3.23 9.44 12.83
CA GLN A 161 -4.65 9.51 13.18
C GLN A 161 -4.84 9.22 14.66
N LYS A 162 -5.81 9.91 15.25
CA LYS A 162 -6.35 9.57 16.56
C LYS A 162 -7.84 9.31 16.43
N ASP A 163 -8.29 8.14 16.88
CA ASP A 163 -9.68 7.69 16.82
C ASP A 163 -10.30 7.87 15.41
N GLY A 164 -9.54 7.52 14.38
CA GLY A 164 -9.95 7.62 12.97
C GLY A 164 -9.97 9.02 12.36
N LYS A 165 -9.34 10.00 13.01
CA LYS A 165 -9.22 11.38 12.48
C LYS A 165 -7.76 11.77 12.34
N ASP A 166 -7.39 12.37 11.22
CA ASP A 166 -6.05 12.95 11.02
C ASP A 166 -5.82 14.07 12.05
N VAL A 167 -4.71 13.96 12.80
CA VAL A 167 -4.34 14.94 13.84
C VAL A 167 -2.96 15.55 13.61
N TRP A 168 -2.12 14.96 12.76
CA TRP A 168 -0.79 15.47 12.46
C TRP A 168 -0.27 14.95 11.13
N THR A 169 0.54 15.76 10.45
CA THR A 169 1.28 15.39 9.24
C THR A 169 2.69 15.94 9.35
N ALA A 170 3.69 15.10 9.12
CA ALA A 170 5.08 15.47 9.33
C ALA A 170 5.58 16.51 8.33
N PRO A 171 6.36 17.51 8.80
CA PRO A 171 7.07 18.43 7.93
C PRO A 171 8.22 17.71 7.19
N SER A 172 8.92 18.45 6.32
CA SER A 172 10.12 17.93 5.66
C SER A 172 11.29 17.86 6.65
N ALA A 173 11.62 16.66 7.12
CA ALA A 173 12.77 16.40 7.98
C ALA A 173 13.38 15.01 7.69
N ILE A 174 14.57 14.77 8.26
CA ILE A 174 15.25 13.47 8.25
C ILE A 174 15.30 12.98 9.70
N LEU A 175 14.91 11.73 9.92
CA LEU A 175 14.99 11.05 11.21
C LEU A 175 16.04 9.94 11.13
N LYS A 176 17.14 10.06 11.87
CA LYS A 176 18.24 9.07 11.83
C LYS A 176 17.87 7.80 12.61
N PRO A 177 18.59 6.69 12.41
CA PRO A 177 18.45 5.49 13.23
C PRO A 177 18.58 5.83 14.71
N GLY A 178 17.62 5.38 15.52
CA GLY A 178 17.65 5.62 16.96
C GLY A 178 17.14 7.00 17.41
N GLU A 179 16.69 7.87 16.49
CA GLU A 179 16.09 9.15 16.84
C GLU A 179 14.57 9.06 17.03
N PHE A 180 14.04 10.06 17.73
CA PHE A 180 12.64 10.18 18.11
C PHE A 180 12.00 11.43 17.50
N ILE A 181 10.71 11.33 17.18
CA ILE A 181 9.82 12.47 16.94
C ILE A 181 8.96 12.61 18.17
N LEU A 182 9.11 13.72 18.90
CA LEU A 182 8.26 14.06 20.04
C LEU A 182 7.15 15.02 19.58
N LEU A 183 5.90 14.59 19.72
CA LEU A 183 4.72 15.38 19.40
C LEU A 183 3.93 15.70 20.65
N TYR A 184 3.76 16.98 20.94
CA TYR A 184 2.87 17.43 22.01
C TYR A 184 1.47 17.72 21.49
N SER A 185 0.48 17.56 22.34
CA SER A 185 -0.88 18.01 22.05
C SER A 185 -0.91 19.54 21.99
N THR A 186 -1.67 20.08 21.05
CA THR A 186 -2.02 21.51 21.02
C THR A 186 -2.66 22.01 22.33
N ASP A 187 -3.26 21.13 23.14
CA ASP A 187 -3.80 21.48 24.47
C ASP A 187 -2.73 21.97 25.47
N VAL A 188 -1.47 21.59 25.29
CA VAL A 188 -0.34 21.94 26.18
C VAL A 188 0.72 22.79 25.47
N GLN A 189 0.38 23.37 24.31
CA GLN A 189 1.32 24.17 23.52
C GLN A 189 1.90 25.36 24.29
N ALA A 190 1.11 25.99 25.16
CA ALA A 190 1.57 27.10 25.99
C ALA A 190 2.66 26.66 27.01
N ASP A 191 2.62 25.41 27.47
CA ASP A 191 3.60 24.84 28.41
C ASP A 191 4.90 24.41 27.69
N HIS A 192 4.86 24.32 26.36
CA HIS A 192 5.95 23.87 25.48
C HIS A 192 6.27 24.91 24.40
N ALA A 193 6.32 26.20 24.76
CA ALA A 193 6.46 27.31 23.81
C ALA A 193 7.73 27.27 22.92
N GLU A 194 8.80 26.63 23.40
CA GLU A 194 10.06 26.46 22.66
C GLU A 194 10.06 25.20 21.74
N HIS A 195 9.03 24.35 21.84
CA HIS A 195 8.92 23.17 20.99
C HIS A 195 8.53 23.59 19.56
N PRO A 196 9.12 23.00 18.50
CA PRO A 196 8.83 23.39 17.13
C PRO A 196 7.33 23.30 16.79
N ALA A 197 6.79 24.36 16.17
CA ALA A 197 5.34 24.48 15.91
C ALA A 197 4.76 23.33 15.05
N ASP A 198 5.54 22.80 14.11
CA ASP A 198 5.14 21.67 13.25
C ASP A 198 5.10 20.32 13.98
N TYR A 199 5.52 20.27 15.25
CA TYR A 199 5.59 19.07 16.08
C TYR A 199 4.54 19.09 17.20
N PHE A 200 3.39 19.71 16.90
CA PHE A 200 2.17 19.62 17.70
C PHE A 200 1.06 18.87 16.94
N PHE A 201 0.34 17.99 17.62
CA PHE A 201 -0.83 17.31 17.05
C PHE A 201 -2.15 17.96 17.52
N GLY A 202 -3.10 18.02 16.59
CA GLY A 202 -4.40 18.69 16.73
C GLY A 202 -5.45 17.87 17.47
N SER A 203 -5.17 17.43 18.70
CA SER A 203 -6.15 16.75 19.55
C SER A 203 -5.70 16.68 21.00
N GLY A 204 -6.62 16.55 21.95
CA GLY A 204 -6.30 16.20 23.32
C GLY A 204 -5.95 14.71 23.47
N LEU A 205 -5.15 14.38 24.48
CA LEU A 205 -4.80 13.00 24.86
C LEU A 205 -5.08 12.80 26.35
N SER A 206 -5.64 11.66 26.74
CA SER A 206 -6.11 11.42 28.11
C SER A 206 -5.58 10.12 28.67
N ALA A 207 -4.96 10.17 29.85
CA ALA A 207 -4.53 8.98 30.60
C ALA A 207 -5.70 8.21 31.27
N LYS A 208 -6.95 8.57 30.97
CA LYS A 208 -8.16 8.04 31.64
C LYS A 208 -9.19 7.47 30.66
N LYS A 209 -8.84 7.33 29.39
CA LYS A 209 -9.76 6.89 28.33
C LYS A 209 -9.07 5.90 27.40
N ALA A 210 -9.87 5.02 26.80
CA ALA A 210 -9.50 4.30 25.60
C ALA A 210 -9.06 5.29 24.50
N VAL A 211 -8.10 4.87 23.67
CA VAL A 211 -7.57 5.69 22.58
C VAL A 211 -6.99 4.78 21.51
N LYS A 212 -7.26 5.13 20.25
CA LYS A 212 -6.57 4.58 19.09
C LYS A 212 -5.68 5.63 18.47
N VAL A 213 -4.39 5.33 18.31
CA VAL A 213 -3.40 6.13 17.58
C VAL A 213 -2.79 5.27 16.49
N GLU A 214 -2.82 5.75 15.27
CA GLU A 214 -2.33 5.04 14.10
C GLU A 214 -1.34 5.90 13.33
N LEU A 215 -0.22 5.30 12.96
CA LEU A 215 0.82 5.91 12.14
C LEU A 215 0.69 5.40 10.70
N PHE A 216 0.71 6.33 9.74
CA PHE A 216 0.59 6.01 8.32
C PHE A 216 1.79 6.53 7.52
N ASP A 217 2.14 5.78 6.47
CA ASP A 217 3.02 6.29 5.42
C ASP A 217 2.29 7.36 4.57
N PRO A 218 3.02 8.12 3.72
CA PRO A 218 2.39 9.14 2.89
C PRO A 218 1.41 8.60 1.83
N LYS A 219 1.37 7.28 1.62
CA LYS A 219 0.43 6.61 0.70
C LYS A 219 -0.83 6.12 1.42
N GLY A 220 -0.93 6.30 2.74
CA GLY A 220 -2.05 5.87 3.57
C GLY A 220 -1.96 4.42 4.05
N SER A 221 -0.81 3.76 3.89
CA SER A 221 -0.58 2.43 4.46
C SER A 221 -0.30 2.55 5.96
N SER A 222 -0.98 1.77 6.79
CA SER A 222 -0.71 1.74 8.23
C SER A 222 0.67 1.14 8.50
N LEU A 223 1.49 1.87 9.27
CA LEU A 223 2.83 1.47 9.69
C LEU A 223 2.81 0.86 11.09
N ASP A 224 2.03 1.46 11.99
CA ASP A 224 1.91 0.99 13.37
C ASP A 224 0.58 1.47 14.00
N CYS A 225 0.12 0.76 15.02
CA CYS A 225 -1.13 1.05 15.72
C CYS A 225 -0.98 0.81 17.23
N PHE A 226 -1.38 1.80 18.01
CA PHE A 226 -1.68 1.66 19.43
C PHE A 226 -3.19 1.78 19.61
N ASN A 227 -3.85 0.71 20.01
CA ASN A 227 -5.31 0.67 20.13
C ASN A 227 -5.73 0.13 21.50
N LEU A 228 -5.86 1.06 22.46
CA LEU A 228 -6.34 0.74 23.80
C LEU A 228 -7.86 0.80 23.81
N VAL A 229 -8.51 -0.37 23.83
CA VAL A 229 -9.97 -0.50 23.82
C VAL A 229 -10.56 -0.68 25.22
N ASN A 230 -9.82 -1.34 26.12
CA ASN A 230 -10.27 -1.61 27.47
C ASN A 230 -9.36 -0.92 28.48
N PHE A 231 -9.90 0.11 29.11
CA PHE A 231 -9.20 0.84 30.15
C PHE A 231 -9.30 0.09 31.48
N VAL A 232 -8.33 -0.80 31.73
CA VAL A 232 -8.27 -1.61 32.97
C VAL A 232 -7.66 -0.81 34.13
N LYS A 233 -6.75 0.12 33.83
CA LYS A 233 -6.00 0.87 34.83
C LYS A 233 -5.63 2.26 34.30
N LYS A 234 -5.69 3.26 35.17
CA LYS A 234 -5.13 4.59 34.90
C LYS A 234 -3.62 4.47 34.70
N ALA A 235 -3.10 4.98 33.59
CA ALA A 235 -1.67 5.17 33.43
C ALA A 235 -1.19 6.14 34.51
N SER A 236 -0.39 5.64 35.46
CA SER A 236 0.30 6.48 36.42
C SER A 236 1.42 7.29 35.77
N ALA A 237 1.88 6.86 34.60
CA ALA A 237 2.92 7.48 33.80
C ALA A 237 2.61 7.28 32.29
N SER A 238 3.55 6.74 31.51
CA SER A 238 3.44 6.55 30.05
C SER A 238 3.10 5.11 29.66
N TYR A 239 2.43 4.95 28.52
CA TYR A 239 2.45 3.71 27.75
C TYR A 239 3.70 3.73 26.87
N SER A 240 4.64 2.83 27.10
CA SER A 240 5.96 2.84 26.44
C SER A 240 6.27 1.48 25.82
N ARG A 241 6.85 1.45 24.61
CA ARG A 241 7.38 0.21 24.03
C ARG A 241 8.71 -0.16 24.66
N VAL A 242 8.81 -1.38 25.16
CA VAL A 242 10.03 -1.89 25.78
C VAL A 242 10.41 -3.25 25.18
N PRO A 243 11.49 -3.35 24.38
CA PRO A 243 12.39 -2.27 23.92
C PRO A 243 11.74 -1.29 22.92
N ASP A 244 12.36 -0.12 22.71
CA ASP A 244 11.86 0.92 21.80
C ASP A 244 11.51 0.39 20.40
N GLY A 245 10.38 0.85 19.87
CA GLY A 245 9.83 0.56 18.54
C GLY A 245 9.49 -0.89 18.21
N THR A 246 9.90 -1.85 19.03
CA THR A 246 9.79 -3.30 18.71
C THR A 246 9.16 -4.11 19.82
N GLY A 247 9.20 -3.62 21.05
CA GLY A 247 8.67 -4.28 22.21
C GLY A 247 7.16 -4.16 22.38
N GLU A 248 6.69 -4.91 23.37
CA GLU A 248 5.36 -4.78 23.93
C GLU A 248 5.23 -3.46 24.69
N TRP A 249 3.99 -3.05 24.96
CA TRP A 249 3.69 -1.84 25.71
C TRP A 249 3.69 -2.10 27.22
N TYR A 250 4.39 -1.25 27.97
CA TYR A 250 4.49 -1.28 29.42
C TYR A 250 4.17 0.08 30.03
N PHE A 251 3.77 0.09 31.30
CA PHE A 251 3.63 1.32 32.08
C PHE A 251 4.98 1.75 32.66
N THR A 252 5.65 2.73 32.05
CA THR A 252 6.98 3.19 32.47
C THR A 252 6.98 4.68 32.82
N SER A 253 8.04 5.17 33.46
CA SER A 253 8.26 6.61 33.65
C SER A 253 8.38 7.31 32.30
N ALA A 254 7.93 8.56 32.21
CA ALA A 254 7.94 9.29 30.94
C ALA A 254 9.38 9.57 30.45
N THR A 255 9.64 9.32 29.17
CA THR A 255 10.98 9.44 28.55
C THR A 255 10.98 10.25 27.26
N PRO A 256 10.45 11.49 27.26
CA PRO A 256 10.35 12.28 26.03
C PRO A 256 11.72 12.48 25.37
N SER A 257 11.83 12.10 24.09
CA SER A 257 13.04 12.16 23.27
C SER A 257 14.20 11.30 23.80
N ALA A 258 13.90 10.24 24.55
CA ALA A 258 14.89 9.36 25.14
C ALA A 258 14.43 7.89 25.07
N LYS A 259 15.40 6.99 25.27
CA LYS A 259 15.13 5.56 25.36
C LYS A 259 14.11 5.26 26.46
N ASN A 260 13.07 4.49 26.13
CA ASN A 260 12.09 4.04 27.12
C ASN A 260 12.77 3.27 28.24
N ALA A 261 12.35 3.57 29.44
CA ALA A 261 12.86 2.96 30.64
C ALA A 261 12.29 1.52 30.79
N ASN A 262 13.06 0.63 31.43
CA ASN A 262 12.71 -0.80 31.58
C ASN A 262 12.73 -1.19 33.07
N GLU A 263 12.14 -0.33 33.90
CA GLU A 263 12.10 -0.44 35.36
C GLU A 263 10.91 -1.24 35.87
N THR A 264 9.99 -1.64 34.99
CA THR A 264 8.70 -2.21 35.34
C THR A 264 8.39 -3.47 34.54
N SER A 265 7.69 -4.42 35.18
CA SER A 265 7.09 -5.58 34.50
C SER A 265 5.59 -5.40 34.25
N ASP A 266 5.04 -4.20 34.51
CA ASP A 266 3.60 -3.90 34.38
C ASP A 266 3.23 -3.66 32.92
N LYS A 267 2.86 -4.74 32.24
CA LYS A 267 2.45 -4.73 30.83
C LYS A 267 1.11 -4.00 30.67
N VAL A 268 0.96 -3.24 29.60
CA VAL A 268 -0.31 -2.60 29.26
C VAL A 268 -1.30 -3.67 28.79
N GLU A 269 -2.41 -3.78 29.50
CA GLU A 269 -3.54 -4.67 29.14
C GLU A 269 -4.64 -3.90 28.40
N GLY A 270 -5.48 -4.63 27.66
CA GLY A 270 -6.63 -4.04 26.95
C GLY A 270 -6.29 -3.41 25.60
N LEU A 271 -5.16 -3.79 25.01
CA LEU A 271 -4.79 -3.47 23.63
C LEU A 271 -5.39 -4.49 22.65
N GLU A 272 -5.85 -4.02 21.48
CA GLU A 272 -6.37 -4.81 20.35
C GLU A 272 -5.57 -4.61 19.06
#